data_AF-A0A8H7FXL5-F1
#
_entry.id   AF-A0A8H7FXL5-F1
#
_cell.length_a   1.000
_cell.length_b   1.000
_cell.length_c   1.000
_cell.angle_alpha   90.00
_cell.angle_beta   90.00
_cell.angle_gamma   90.00
#
_symmetry.space_group_name_H-M   'P 1'
#
loop_
_entity.id
_entity.type
_entity.pdbx_description
1 polymer ?
#
loop_
_entity_poly.entity_id
_entity_poly.type
_entity_poly.pdbx_seq_one_letter_code
_entity_poly.pdbx_strand_id
1 'polypeptide(L)'
;PDPPHSSSSDLYNPHDDAEPFLRHVLRHGRLGPSVRCLVALLRDTLPIAAQLEALRVDAERSGGGLDTFAKAAGWYRVLYGDLKCVLRFYSCAACSRDFARHALDFRLMTDQRVVIIDGAHSLFAADGTVSLSSLKGKSAAPPPPDGDTLGLQPIPGFAEIIMDAIRDVAATGQLGNVAPLDVGVVCQASAVGSLGRAIHDRVRPRLKL
;
A
#
# COMPACT_ATOMS: atom_id res chain seq x y z
N PRO A 1 -11.30 57.68 -3.38
CA PRO A 1 -9.92 57.16 -3.55
C PRO A 1 -9.98 55.64 -3.70
N ASP A 2 -9.98 55.17 -4.94
CA ASP A 2 -9.96 53.74 -5.23
C ASP A 2 -8.57 53.16 -4.95
N PRO A 3 -8.47 51.93 -4.41
CA PRO A 3 -7.18 51.31 -4.12
C PRO A 3 -6.44 50.99 -5.42
N PRO A 4 -5.10 51.07 -5.43
CA PRO A 4 -4.31 50.75 -6.60
C PRO A 4 -4.49 49.27 -6.95
N HIS A 5 -4.93 49.00 -8.18
CA HIS A 5 -4.87 47.68 -8.79
C HIS A 5 -3.41 47.25 -8.82
N SER A 6 -3.03 46.34 -7.92
CA SER A 6 -1.76 45.62 -8.04
C SER A 6 -1.81 44.86 -9.36
N SER A 7 -1.07 45.34 -10.36
CA SER A 7 -0.82 44.61 -11.59
C SER A 7 -0.06 43.34 -11.19
N SER A 8 -0.81 42.27 -10.90
CA SER A 8 -0.25 40.93 -10.82
C SER A 8 0.40 40.72 -12.17
N SER A 9 1.73 40.67 -12.21
CA SER A 9 2.39 40.20 -13.41
C SER A 9 1.84 38.81 -13.66
N ASP A 10 1.02 38.68 -14.71
CA ASP A 10 0.61 37.39 -15.21
C ASP A 10 1.91 36.67 -15.59
N LEU A 11 2.38 35.84 -14.66
CA LEU A 11 3.60 35.08 -14.82
C LEU A 11 3.37 34.21 -16.04
N TYR A 12 4.13 34.49 -17.09
CA TYR A 12 4.10 33.73 -18.33
C TYR A 12 4.22 32.24 -18.00
N ASN A 13 3.13 31.51 -18.26
CA ASN A 13 3.06 30.07 -18.05
C ASN A 13 3.27 29.38 -19.41
N PRO A 14 4.44 28.77 -19.66
CA PRO A 14 4.71 28.10 -20.94
C PRO A 14 3.76 26.92 -21.22
N HIS A 15 2.96 26.48 -20.24
CA HIS A 15 1.91 25.49 -20.45
C HIS A 15 0.68 26.05 -21.17
N ASP A 16 0.42 27.36 -21.10
CA ASP A 16 -0.73 27.99 -21.74
C ASP A 16 -0.56 27.94 -23.28
N ASP A 17 0.65 28.17 -23.78
CA ASP A 17 0.99 28.05 -25.21
C ASP A 17 0.87 26.61 -25.73
N ALA A 18 1.11 25.63 -24.84
CA ALA A 18 1.00 24.21 -25.17
C ALA A 18 -0.44 23.68 -25.07
N GLU A 19 -1.35 24.37 -24.37
CA GLU A 19 -2.72 23.90 -24.12
C GLU A 19 -3.47 23.50 -25.41
N PRO A 20 -3.49 24.31 -26.49
CA PRO A 20 -4.28 23.97 -27.68
C PRO A 20 -3.81 22.66 -28.32
N PHE A 21 -2.50 22.44 -28.36
CA PHE A 21 -1.90 21.22 -28.89
C PHE A 21 -2.20 20.01 -27.99
N LEU A 22 -1.96 20.14 -26.68
CA LEU A 22 -2.24 19.08 -25.71
C LEU A 22 -3.72 18.70 -25.71
N ARG A 23 -4.62 19.69 -25.77
CA ARG A 23 -6.07 19.50 -25.84
C ARG A 23 -6.48 18.74 -27.10
N HIS A 24 -5.85 19.03 -28.24
CA HIS A 24 -6.09 18.28 -29.47
C HIS A 24 -5.64 16.81 -29.34
N VAL A 25 -4.42 16.59 -28.85
CA VAL A 25 -3.83 15.25 -28.64
C VAL A 25 -4.64 14.43 -27.63
N LEU A 26 -5.10 15.03 -26.55
CA LEU A 26 -5.88 14.35 -25.51
C LEU A 26 -7.34 14.07 -25.93
N ARG A 27 -7.89 14.82 -26.89
CA ARG A 27 -9.26 14.60 -27.39
C ARG A 27 -9.34 13.60 -28.53
N HIS A 28 -8.36 13.62 -29.45
CA HIS A 28 -8.43 12.84 -30.70
C HIS A 28 -7.32 11.78 -30.80
N GLY A 29 -6.28 11.87 -29.97
CA GLY A 29 -5.17 10.92 -29.97
C GLY A 29 -5.44 9.70 -29.09
N ARG A 30 -4.68 8.63 -29.35
CA ARG A 30 -4.66 7.40 -28.53
C ARG A 30 -4.18 7.63 -27.09
N LEU A 31 -3.58 8.80 -26.81
CA LEU A 31 -3.07 9.18 -25.50
C LEU A 31 -4.19 9.59 -24.53
N GLY A 32 -5.30 10.13 -25.03
CA GLY A 32 -6.42 10.60 -24.19
C GLY A 32 -6.93 9.56 -23.19
N PRO A 33 -7.34 8.35 -23.66
CA PRO A 33 -7.78 7.28 -22.77
C PRO A 33 -6.71 6.84 -21.77
N SER A 34 -5.45 6.73 -22.19
CA SER A 34 -4.33 6.31 -21.32
C SER A 34 -4.06 7.33 -20.21
N VAL A 35 -4.12 8.64 -20.52
CA VAL A 35 -3.96 9.70 -19.52
C VAL A 35 -5.12 9.70 -18.53
N ARG A 36 -6.35 9.52 -19.01
CA ARG A 36 -7.51 9.39 -18.11
C ARG A 36 -7.39 8.18 -17.18
N CYS A 37 -6.93 7.05 -17.71
CA CYS A 37 -6.69 5.84 -16.93
C CYS A 37 -5.59 6.07 -15.88
N LEU A 38 -4.48 6.70 -16.27
CA LEU A 38 -3.40 7.06 -15.34
C LEU A 38 -3.88 8.00 -14.23
N VAL A 39 -4.61 9.07 -14.57
CA VAL A 39 -5.15 10.01 -13.59
C VAL A 39 -6.14 9.32 -12.64
N ALA A 40 -7.00 8.45 -13.16
CA ALA A 40 -7.89 7.65 -12.33
C ALA A 40 -7.09 6.76 -11.37
N LEU A 41 -6.11 6.01 -11.88
CA LEU A 41 -5.24 5.17 -11.05
C LEU A 41 -4.51 5.97 -9.97
N LEU A 42 -3.91 7.13 -10.31
CA LEU A 42 -3.21 7.98 -9.34
C LEU A 42 -4.16 8.53 -8.27
N ARG A 43 -5.37 8.95 -8.65
CA ARG A 43 -6.38 9.43 -7.70
C ARG A 43 -6.86 8.30 -6.79
N ASP A 44 -7.14 7.14 -7.36
CA ASP A 44 -7.71 6.00 -6.66
C ASP A 44 -6.69 5.33 -5.73
N THR A 45 -5.39 5.45 -6.04
CA THR A 45 -4.28 4.99 -5.18
C THR A 45 -3.81 6.02 -4.16
N LEU A 46 -4.23 7.28 -4.28
CA LEU A 46 -3.80 8.36 -3.39
C LEU A 46 -4.03 8.06 -1.89
N PRO A 47 -5.18 7.50 -1.45
CA PRO A 47 -5.37 7.17 -0.04
C PRO A 47 -4.37 6.13 0.48
N ILE A 48 -3.96 5.19 -0.37
CA ILE A 48 -2.92 4.20 -0.03
C ILE A 48 -1.57 4.90 0.09
N ALA A 49 -1.16 5.65 -0.95
CA ALA A 49 0.13 6.32 -0.97
C ALA A 49 0.30 7.30 0.21
N ALA A 50 -0.72 8.09 0.51
CA ALA A 50 -0.73 9.01 1.65
C ALA A 50 -0.59 8.27 2.99
N GLN A 51 -1.31 7.16 3.16
CA GLN A 51 -1.22 6.36 4.37
C GLN A 51 0.17 5.73 4.54
N LEU A 52 0.75 5.18 3.47
CA LEU A 52 2.08 4.57 3.53
C LEU A 52 3.17 5.59 3.87
N GLU A 53 3.09 6.79 3.30
CA GLU A 53 4.00 7.88 3.64
C GLU A 53 3.86 8.31 5.11
N ALA A 54 2.63 8.39 5.62
CA ALA A 54 2.40 8.66 7.04
C ALA A 54 3.03 7.58 7.95
N LEU A 55 2.85 6.30 7.61
CA LEU A 55 3.49 5.19 8.36
C LEU A 55 5.02 5.30 8.31
N ARG A 56 5.60 5.60 7.15
CA ARG A 56 7.05 5.74 6.97
C ARG A 56 7.61 6.88 7.82
N VAL A 57 6.99 8.06 7.76
CA VAL A 57 7.39 9.23 8.55
C VAL A 57 7.29 8.95 10.06
N ASP A 58 6.24 8.28 10.51
CA ASP A 58 6.07 7.93 11.93
C ASP A 58 7.09 6.88 12.40
N ALA A 59 7.43 5.91 11.54
CA ALA A 59 8.48 4.94 11.82
C ALA A 59 9.86 5.60 11.93
N GLU A 60 10.20 6.51 11.01
CA GLU A 60 11.45 7.29 11.05
C GLU A 60 11.57 8.10 12.34
N ARG A 61 10.50 8.80 12.73
CA ARG A 61 10.44 9.55 14.01
C ARG A 61 10.62 8.64 15.23
N SER A 62 10.12 7.41 15.15
CA SER A 62 10.26 6.41 16.22
C SER A 62 11.59 5.64 16.17
N GLY A 63 12.47 5.96 15.22
CA GLY A 63 13.74 5.25 15.01
C GLY A 63 13.59 3.82 14.47
N GLY A 64 12.39 3.43 14.02
CA GLY A 64 12.07 2.12 13.45
C GLY A 64 12.38 2.04 11.96
N GLY A 65 12.74 0.85 11.48
CA GLY A 65 12.91 0.57 10.05
C GLY A 65 11.58 0.16 9.42
N LEU A 66 11.03 1.02 8.56
CA LEU A 66 9.88 0.72 7.72
C LEU A 66 10.21 1.15 6.30
N ASP A 67 10.10 0.24 5.35
CA ASP A 67 10.28 0.56 3.93
C ASP A 67 8.97 0.38 3.18
N THR A 68 8.73 1.25 2.21
CA THR A 68 7.49 1.27 1.43
C THR A 68 7.81 1.44 -0.04
N PHE A 69 7.28 0.57 -0.89
CA PHE A 69 7.52 0.67 -2.33
C PHE A 69 6.32 0.18 -3.15
N ALA A 70 6.24 0.64 -4.40
CA ALA A 70 5.26 0.15 -5.35
C ALA A 70 5.76 -1.15 -6.00
N LYS A 71 4.96 -2.22 -5.91
CA LYS A 71 5.20 -3.51 -6.59
C LYS A 71 4.65 -3.50 -8.01
N ALA A 72 3.49 -2.87 -8.20
CA ALA A 72 2.82 -2.72 -9.49
C ALA A 72 1.85 -1.53 -9.44
N ALA A 73 1.22 -1.21 -10.57
CA ALA A 73 0.14 -0.23 -10.63
C ALA A 73 -0.98 -0.58 -9.61
N GLY A 74 -1.17 0.31 -8.63
CA GLY A 74 -2.15 0.10 -7.57
C GLY A 74 -1.79 -0.97 -6.53
N TRP A 75 -0.55 -1.45 -6.51
CA TRP A 75 -0.07 -2.42 -5.51
C TRP A 75 1.19 -1.91 -4.84
N TYR A 76 1.09 -1.72 -3.53
CA TYR A 76 2.14 -1.20 -2.67
C TYR A 76 2.47 -2.22 -1.59
N ARG A 77 3.72 -2.22 -1.15
CA ARG A 77 4.23 -3.09 -0.10
C ARG A 77 4.86 -2.26 0.99
N VAL A 78 4.53 -2.60 2.23
CA VAL A 78 5.23 -2.18 3.43
C VAL A 78 6.09 -3.35 3.88
N LEU A 79 7.38 -3.12 4.07
CA LEU A 79 8.34 -4.10 4.54
C LEU A 79 8.75 -3.77 5.98
N TYR A 80 8.54 -4.73 6.86
CA TYR A 80 8.97 -4.68 8.26
C TYR A 80 10.29 -5.44 8.40
N GLY A 81 11.32 -4.75 8.89
CA GLY A 81 12.63 -5.35 9.14
C GLY A 81 13.73 -4.30 9.33
N ASP A 82 14.82 -4.68 9.99
CA ASP A 82 15.91 -3.76 10.27
C ASP A 82 16.83 -3.56 9.05
N LEU A 83 16.51 -2.56 8.22
CA LEU A 83 17.41 -2.13 7.14
C LEU A 83 18.72 -1.51 7.64
N LYS A 84 18.89 -1.24 8.95
CA LYS A 84 20.16 -0.67 9.47
C LYS A 84 21.33 -1.65 9.33
N CYS A 85 21.09 -2.96 9.27
CA CYS A 85 22.14 -3.93 8.96
C CYS A 85 22.63 -3.83 7.51
N VAL A 86 21.85 -3.28 6.58
CA VAL A 86 22.22 -3.19 5.15
C VAL A 86 23.02 -1.92 4.86
N LEU A 87 22.81 -0.83 5.63
CA LEU A 87 23.54 0.44 5.45
C LEU A 87 24.81 0.58 6.28
N ARG A 88 25.08 -0.35 7.21
CA ARG A 88 26.43 -0.52 7.77
C ARG A 88 27.22 -1.45 6.85
N PHE A 89 27.93 -0.85 5.91
CA PHE A 89 28.99 -1.51 5.15
C PHE A 89 29.86 -2.39 6.08
N TYR A 90 30.21 -3.59 5.59
CA TYR A 90 31.01 -4.66 6.18
C TYR A 90 30.28 -5.73 6.99
N SER A 91 29.96 -6.82 6.26
CA SER A 91 29.94 -8.22 6.68
C SER A 91 29.95 -8.50 8.20
N CYS A 92 28.77 -8.65 8.79
CA CYS A 92 28.64 -9.48 9.97
C CYS A 92 28.04 -10.82 9.54
N ALA A 93 28.87 -11.86 9.44
CA ALA A 93 28.42 -13.22 9.18
C ALA A 93 27.40 -13.73 10.23
N ALA A 94 27.24 -13.03 11.36
CA ALA A 94 26.23 -13.31 12.37
C ALA A 94 24.83 -12.75 12.07
N CYS A 95 24.67 -11.85 11.08
CA CYS A 95 23.36 -11.32 10.68
C CYS A 95 22.60 -12.22 9.69
N SER A 96 23.21 -13.34 9.28
CA SER A 96 22.77 -14.13 8.12
C SER A 96 21.75 -15.25 8.43
N ARG A 97 21.16 -15.32 9.63
CA ARG A 97 20.21 -16.40 9.96
C ARG A 97 18.80 -15.98 10.40
N ASP A 98 18.58 -14.73 10.81
CA ASP A 98 17.26 -14.29 11.32
C ASP A 98 16.74 -13.00 10.65
N PHE A 99 17.08 -12.74 9.38
CA PHE A 99 16.49 -11.64 8.62
C PHE A 99 15.09 -12.02 8.12
N ALA A 100 14.19 -12.38 9.04
CA ALA A 100 12.78 -12.60 8.75
C ALA A 100 12.16 -11.26 8.35
N ARG A 101 11.90 -11.08 7.06
CA ARG A 101 11.19 -9.91 6.54
C ARG A 101 9.71 -10.21 6.62
N HIS A 102 8.95 -9.38 7.31
CA HIS A 102 7.50 -9.43 7.24
C HIS A 102 7.01 -8.33 6.29
N ALA A 103 5.88 -8.54 5.64
CA ALA A 103 5.37 -7.55 4.69
C ALA A 103 3.85 -7.40 4.80
N LEU A 104 3.37 -6.20 4.48
CA LEU A 104 1.96 -5.90 4.35
C LEU A 104 1.73 -5.29 2.96
N ASP A 105 0.86 -5.93 2.19
CA ASP A 105 0.54 -5.54 0.82
C ASP A 105 -0.80 -4.80 0.79
N PHE A 106 -0.81 -3.66 0.12
CA PHE A 106 -1.99 -2.85 -0.16
C PHE A 106 -2.26 -2.88 -1.65
N ARG A 107 -3.42 -3.37 -2.05
CA ARG A 107 -3.78 -3.46 -3.46
C ARG A 107 -5.15 -2.85 -3.72
N LEU A 108 -5.14 -1.87 -4.62
CA LEU A 108 -6.35 -1.30 -5.20
C LEU A 108 -7.04 -2.37 -6.08
N MET A 109 -8.33 -2.55 -5.82
CA MET A 109 -9.26 -3.37 -6.59
C MET A 109 -10.23 -2.45 -7.34
N THR A 110 -11.22 -3.04 -8.01
CA THR A 110 -12.30 -2.26 -8.63
C THR A 110 -13.17 -1.59 -7.57
N ASP A 111 -13.89 -0.55 -7.97
CA ASP A 111 -14.89 0.13 -7.14
C ASP A 111 -14.31 0.76 -5.86
N GLN A 112 -13.08 1.29 -5.93
CA GLN A 112 -12.38 1.92 -4.81
C GLN A 112 -12.20 0.98 -3.60
N ARG A 113 -12.18 -0.34 -3.84
CA ARG A 113 -11.88 -1.31 -2.78
C ARG A 113 -10.38 -1.50 -2.69
N VAL A 114 -9.89 -1.68 -1.48
CA VAL A 114 -8.48 -1.94 -1.18
C VAL A 114 -8.40 -3.19 -0.36
N VAL A 115 -7.56 -4.13 -0.81
CA VAL A 115 -7.19 -5.29 -0.02
C VAL A 115 -5.87 -5.01 0.70
N ILE A 116 -5.85 -5.26 2.00
CA ILE A 116 -4.68 -5.18 2.88
C ILE A 116 -4.40 -6.60 3.34
N ILE A 117 -3.27 -7.18 2.94
CA ILE A 117 -2.95 -8.59 3.18
C ILE A 117 -1.52 -8.79 3.64
N ASP A 118 -1.27 -9.87 4.35
CA ASP A 118 0.09 -10.32 4.65
C ASP A 118 0.84 -10.65 3.35
N GLY A 119 1.93 -9.93 3.12
CA GLY A 119 2.73 -10.01 1.90
C GLY A 119 3.53 -11.31 1.76
N ALA A 120 3.57 -12.16 2.80
CA ALA A 120 4.07 -13.53 2.71
C ALA A 120 3.10 -14.48 2.00
N HIS A 121 1.82 -14.11 1.86
CA HIS A 121 0.82 -14.89 1.13
C HIS A 121 0.63 -14.36 -0.31
N SER A 122 0.57 -15.27 -1.28
CA SER A 122 0.24 -14.92 -2.67
C SER A 122 -1.27 -14.89 -2.88
N LEU A 123 -1.76 -13.88 -3.60
CA LEU A 123 -3.16 -13.80 -4.08
C LEU A 123 -3.39 -14.60 -5.38
N PHE A 124 -2.32 -15.05 -6.02
CA PHE A 124 -2.37 -15.79 -7.29
C PHE A 124 -1.96 -17.22 -7.03
N ALA A 125 -2.75 -18.17 -7.52
CA ALA A 125 -2.26 -19.54 -7.65
C ALA A 125 -1.18 -19.57 -8.75
N ALA A 126 -0.34 -20.61 -8.72
CA ALA A 126 0.76 -20.82 -9.67
C ALA A 126 0.31 -20.85 -11.15
N ASP A 127 -0.99 -20.92 -11.42
CA ASP A 127 -1.61 -20.89 -12.75
C ASP A 127 -2.01 -19.48 -13.23
N GLY A 128 -1.69 -18.42 -12.47
CA GLY A 128 -2.03 -17.04 -12.82
C GLY A 128 -3.51 -16.68 -12.63
N THR A 129 -4.32 -17.60 -12.11
CA THR A 129 -5.69 -17.30 -11.70
C THR A 129 -5.72 -16.69 -10.31
N VAL A 130 -6.60 -15.71 -10.09
CA VAL A 130 -6.83 -15.13 -8.77
C VAL A 130 -7.51 -16.19 -7.92
N SER A 131 -6.75 -16.87 -7.07
CA SER A 131 -7.27 -17.95 -6.23
C SER A 131 -7.96 -17.36 -5.02
N LEU A 132 -9.18 -16.86 -5.21
CA LEU A 132 -10.14 -16.60 -4.12
C LEU A 132 -10.48 -17.89 -3.35
N SER A 133 -10.10 -19.07 -3.88
CA SER A 133 -10.23 -20.38 -3.24
C SER A 133 -9.43 -20.52 -1.94
N SER A 134 -8.37 -19.72 -1.73
CA SER A 134 -7.68 -19.68 -0.43
C SER A 134 -8.46 -18.89 0.63
N LEU A 135 -9.62 -18.31 0.29
CA LEU A 135 -10.48 -17.51 1.19
C LEU A 135 -11.65 -18.30 1.81
N LYS A 136 -11.74 -19.62 1.53
CA LYS A 136 -12.69 -20.51 2.19
C LYS A 136 -11.95 -21.72 2.73
N GLY A 137 -11.71 -21.69 4.04
CA GLY A 137 -10.94 -22.67 4.77
C GLY A 137 -11.24 -24.12 4.40
N LYS A 138 -10.17 -24.84 4.08
CA LYS A 138 -9.98 -26.24 4.45
C LYS A 138 -8.49 -26.43 4.68
N SER A 139 -8.13 -26.87 5.88
CA SER A 139 -6.80 -27.38 6.20
C SER A 139 -6.35 -28.35 5.12
N ALA A 140 -5.35 -27.94 4.34
CA ALA A 140 -4.59 -28.84 3.50
C ALA A 140 -3.18 -28.26 3.43
N ALA A 141 -2.23 -29.09 3.89
CA ALA A 141 -0.77 -29.09 3.73
C ALA A 141 -0.02 -27.76 3.47
N PRO A 142 1.20 -27.60 4.02
CA PRO A 142 2.03 -26.45 3.66
C PRO A 142 2.18 -26.42 2.13
N PRO A 143 1.78 -25.32 1.45
CA PRO A 143 2.04 -25.19 0.03
C PRO A 143 3.57 -25.24 -0.19
N PRO A 144 4.03 -25.82 -1.31
CA PRO A 144 5.45 -25.75 -1.66
C PRO A 144 5.89 -24.28 -1.70
N PRO A 145 7.17 -23.99 -1.42
CA PRO A 145 7.67 -22.62 -1.44
C PRO A 145 7.50 -22.05 -2.85
N ASP A 146 6.49 -21.19 -3.04
CA ASP A 146 6.34 -20.39 -4.24
C ASP A 146 7.63 -19.58 -4.40
N GLY A 147 8.28 -19.71 -5.55
CA GLY A 147 9.62 -19.16 -5.84
C GLY A 147 9.75 -17.63 -5.79
N ASP A 148 8.72 -16.92 -5.33
CA ASP A 148 8.62 -15.46 -5.26
C ASP A 148 8.46 -14.94 -3.82
N THR A 149 8.35 -15.82 -2.81
CA THR A 149 8.50 -15.41 -1.41
C THR A 149 9.98 -15.15 -1.15
N LEU A 150 10.40 -13.89 -1.33
CA LEU A 150 11.74 -13.34 -1.09
C LEU A 150 12.20 -13.46 0.39
N GLY A 151 12.13 -14.65 0.99
CA GLY A 151 12.37 -14.89 2.41
C GLY A 151 11.34 -14.25 3.35
N LEU A 152 10.15 -13.90 2.84
CA LEU A 152 9.11 -13.30 3.67
C LEU A 152 8.53 -14.33 4.66
N GLN A 153 8.34 -13.92 5.90
CA GLN A 153 7.70 -14.72 6.93
C GLN A 153 6.27 -14.22 7.19
N PRO A 154 5.28 -15.11 7.40
CA PRO A 154 3.94 -14.71 7.80
C PRO A 154 3.96 -13.87 9.07
N ILE A 155 3.06 -12.90 9.17
CA ILE A 155 2.88 -12.09 10.36
C ILE A 155 2.21 -12.96 11.45
N PRO A 156 2.83 -13.14 12.62
CA PRO A 156 2.29 -14.01 13.66
C PRO A 156 0.93 -13.52 14.22
N GLY A 157 -0.09 -14.37 14.11
CA GLY A 157 -1.45 -14.06 14.59
C GLY A 157 -2.16 -12.98 13.78
N PHE A 158 -1.89 -12.89 12.48
CA PHE A 158 -2.42 -11.81 11.64
C PHE A 158 -3.95 -11.74 11.59
N ALA A 159 -4.65 -12.88 11.56
CA ALA A 159 -6.12 -12.90 11.59
C ALA A 159 -6.70 -12.22 12.84
N GLU A 160 -6.07 -12.40 14.00
CA GLU A 160 -6.46 -11.74 15.25
C GLU A 160 -6.25 -10.23 15.15
N ILE A 161 -5.09 -9.81 14.61
CA ILE A 161 -4.75 -8.40 14.37
C ILE A 161 -5.81 -7.74 13.49
N ILE A 162 -6.21 -8.40 12.41
CA ILE A 162 -7.25 -7.90 11.49
C ILE A 162 -8.57 -7.71 12.24
N MET A 163 -9.03 -8.74 12.95
CA MET A 163 -10.31 -8.67 13.66
C MET A 163 -10.33 -7.60 14.74
N ASP A 164 -9.23 -7.42 15.46
CA ASP A 164 -9.11 -6.38 16.48
C ASP A 164 -9.02 -4.97 15.87
N ALA A 165 -8.28 -4.82 14.76
CA ALA A 165 -8.20 -3.54 14.05
C ALA A 165 -9.57 -3.13 13.47
N ILE A 166 -10.32 -4.08 12.91
CA ILE A 166 -11.69 -3.88 12.41
C ILE A 166 -12.58 -3.42 13.58
N ARG A 167 -12.52 -4.08 14.73
CA ARG A 167 -13.34 -3.75 15.90
C ARG A 167 -13.08 -2.31 16.38
N ASP A 168 -11.81 -1.92 16.49
CA ASP A 168 -11.43 -0.58 16.95
C ASP A 168 -11.89 0.51 16.00
N VAL A 169 -11.69 0.31 14.69
CA VAL A 169 -12.10 1.29 13.67
C VAL A 169 -13.63 1.30 13.49
N ALA A 170 -14.31 0.19 13.73
CA ALA A 170 -15.78 0.17 13.81
C ALA A 170 -16.29 1.05 14.95
N ALA A 171 -15.61 1.03 16.11
CA ALA A 171 -15.99 1.82 17.27
C ALA A 171 -15.87 3.34 17.04
N THR A 172 -15.06 3.79 16.07
CA THR A 172 -14.97 5.20 15.68
C THR A 172 -16.02 5.63 14.65
N GLY A 173 -16.82 4.69 14.12
CA GLY A 173 -17.84 4.95 13.10
C GLY A 173 -17.30 5.16 11.68
N GLN A 174 -16.01 4.88 11.44
CA GLN A 174 -15.33 5.20 10.17
C GLN A 174 -15.12 3.99 9.25
N LEU A 175 -15.56 2.80 9.65
CA LEU A 175 -15.15 1.55 9.01
C LEU A 175 -15.79 1.30 7.62
N GLY A 176 -16.98 1.84 7.34
CA GLY A 176 -17.67 1.60 6.06
C GLY A 176 -17.85 0.11 5.75
N ASN A 177 -17.82 -0.26 4.46
CA ASN A 177 -17.91 -1.65 4.03
C ASN A 177 -16.56 -2.37 4.15
N VAL A 178 -16.50 -3.39 5.01
CA VAL A 178 -15.29 -4.19 5.24
C VAL A 178 -15.62 -5.68 5.21
N ALA A 179 -14.71 -6.46 4.63
CA ALA A 179 -14.77 -7.91 4.58
C ALA A 179 -13.45 -8.50 5.11
N PRO A 180 -13.44 -9.13 6.29
CA PRO A 180 -12.25 -9.82 6.81
C PRO A 180 -11.91 -11.05 5.96
N LEU A 181 -10.63 -11.38 5.90
CA LEU A 181 -10.05 -12.56 5.24
C LEU A 181 -9.08 -13.24 6.22
N ASP A 182 -8.77 -14.52 6.01
CA ASP A 182 -7.81 -15.25 6.87
C ASP A 182 -6.40 -14.63 6.82
N VAL A 183 -6.04 -14.07 5.67
CA VAL A 183 -4.72 -13.48 5.38
C VAL A 183 -4.77 -11.97 5.20
N GLY A 184 -5.88 -11.31 5.58
CA GLY A 184 -6.03 -9.87 5.39
C GLY A 184 -7.45 -9.33 5.48
N VAL A 185 -7.72 -8.23 4.80
CA VAL A 185 -9.01 -7.53 4.84
C VAL A 185 -9.25 -6.77 3.55
N VAL A 186 -10.49 -6.74 3.08
CA VAL A 186 -10.94 -5.83 2.03
C VAL A 186 -11.72 -4.69 2.67
N CYS A 187 -11.39 -3.45 2.31
CA CYS A 187 -12.04 -2.24 2.79
C CYS A 187 -12.26 -1.25 1.65
N GLN A 188 -13.01 -0.18 1.89
CA GLN A 188 -13.04 0.95 0.95
C GLN A 188 -11.79 1.82 1.09
N ALA A 189 -11.41 2.51 0.01
CA ALA A 189 -10.26 3.42 -0.01
C ALA A 189 -10.31 4.49 1.10
N SER A 190 -11.50 4.93 1.50
CA SER A 190 -11.71 5.87 2.60
C SER A 190 -11.31 5.32 3.99
N ALA A 191 -11.37 4.00 4.18
CA ALA A 191 -11.02 3.33 5.44
C ALA A 191 -9.54 2.94 5.52
N VAL A 192 -8.77 3.07 4.43
CA VAL A 192 -7.35 2.67 4.38
C VAL A 192 -6.51 3.40 5.42
N GLY A 193 -6.79 4.69 5.66
CA GLY A 193 -6.05 5.47 6.64
C GLY A 193 -6.16 4.92 8.05
N SER A 194 -7.39 4.80 8.55
CA SER A 194 -7.68 4.31 9.91
C SER A 194 -7.34 2.83 10.06
N LEU A 195 -7.76 1.98 9.12
CA LEU A 195 -7.54 0.54 9.19
C LEU A 195 -6.07 0.17 8.96
N GLY A 196 -5.42 0.80 7.98
CA GLY A 196 -3.99 0.58 7.71
C GLY A 196 -3.12 0.98 8.90
N ARG A 197 -3.43 2.09 9.57
CA ARG A 197 -2.77 2.49 10.82
C ARG A 197 -3.04 1.48 11.95
N ALA A 198 -4.30 1.12 12.18
CA ALA A 198 -4.67 0.19 13.25
C ALA A 198 -4.02 -1.20 13.10
N ILE A 199 -3.85 -1.67 11.86
CA ILE A 199 -3.13 -2.91 11.55
C ILE A 199 -1.63 -2.71 11.82
N HIS A 200 -1.02 -1.66 11.27
CA HIS A 200 0.41 -1.37 11.45
C HIS A 200 0.83 -1.33 12.93
N ASP A 201 0.07 -0.61 13.75
CA ASP A 201 0.34 -0.43 15.18
C ASP A 201 0.27 -1.75 15.98
N ARG A 202 -0.46 -2.74 15.47
CA ARG A 202 -0.56 -4.10 16.05
C ARG A 202 0.46 -5.07 15.49
N VAL A 203 0.82 -4.93 14.21
CA VAL A 203 1.86 -5.75 13.57
C VAL A 203 3.21 -5.45 14.23
N ARG A 204 3.57 -4.17 14.38
CA ARG A 204 4.87 -3.75 14.91
C ARG A 204 5.29 -4.47 16.21
N PRO A 205 4.49 -4.48 17.30
CA PRO A 205 4.88 -5.14 18.55
C PRO A 205 4.96 -6.67 18.42
N ARG A 206 4.24 -7.30 17.49
CA ARG A 206 4.27 -8.75 17.27
C ARG A 206 5.57 -9.23 16.63
N LEU A 207 6.27 -8.35 15.92
CA LEU A 207 7.50 -8.68 15.19
C LEU A 207 8.78 -8.54 16.01
N LYS A 208 8.69 -8.10 17.28
CA LYS A 208 9.86 -7.83 18.16
C LYS A 208 10.93 -6.93 17.50
N LEU A 209 10.49 -5.99 16.66
CA LEU A 209 11.30 -4.98 15.98
C LEU A 209 11.51 -3.72 16.83
#